data_AF-A0A7J2Z166-F1
#
_entry.id   AF-A0A7J2Z166-F1
#
_cell.length_a   1.000
_cell.length_b   1.000
_cell.length_c   1.000
_cell.angle_alpha   90.00
_cell.angle_beta   90.00
_cell.angle_gamma   90.00
#
_symmetry.space_group_name_H-M   'P 1'
#
loop_
_entity.id
_entity.type
_entity.pdbx_description
1 polymer ?
#
loop_
_entity_poly.entity_id
_entity_poly.type
_entity_poly.pdbx_seq_one_letter_code
_entity_poly.pdbx_strand_id
1 'polypeptide(L)'
;MPVMKMKNPKEEERIKKYEEQINYWKNKCGFTNKEAEKIINYAKQKDIEPDRIIETIALNAINEDGKWGVKTKVQDYDNAIKAMKKELEEIKKTPKDKKPKSKFVQFVEKLEKIVQKEDYETALKRKINWYERIRDVLNEFSNDYELINKIKEKSGIKTKDEMM
;
A
#
# COMPACT_ATOMS: atom_id res chain seq x y z
N MET A 1 10.09 -8.16 -41.54
CA MET A 1 9.27 -7.14 -40.82
C MET A 1 9.42 -7.42 -39.33
N PRO A 2 9.73 -6.43 -38.47
CA PRO A 2 9.79 -6.69 -37.04
C PRO A 2 8.36 -6.93 -36.54
N VAL A 3 8.19 -7.99 -35.77
CA VAL A 3 6.92 -8.36 -35.12
C VAL A 3 6.54 -7.22 -34.18
N MET A 4 5.56 -6.40 -34.59
CA MET A 4 4.92 -5.45 -33.67
C MET A 4 4.32 -6.28 -32.53
N LYS A 5 4.91 -6.18 -31.33
CA LYS A 5 4.34 -6.74 -30.11
C LYS A 5 2.96 -6.09 -29.94
N MET A 6 1.90 -6.84 -30.23
CA MET A 6 0.54 -6.43 -29.88
C MET A 6 0.54 -6.14 -28.38
N LYS A 7 0.34 -4.87 -28.01
CA LYS A 7 0.17 -4.47 -26.61
C LYS A 7 -1.07 -5.18 -26.08
N ASN A 8 -0.97 -5.70 -24.87
CA ASN A 8 -2.05 -6.44 -24.23
C ASN A 8 -3.20 -5.44 -23.93
N PRO A 9 -4.44 -5.64 -24.41
CA PRO A 9 -5.50 -4.63 -24.31
C PRO A 9 -5.78 -4.20 -22.85
N LYS A 10 -5.67 -5.14 -21.91
CA LYS A 10 -5.82 -4.89 -20.47
C LYS A 10 -4.72 -3.99 -19.89
N GLU A 11 -3.53 -4.04 -20.47
CA GLU A 11 -2.40 -3.21 -20.06
C GLU A 11 -2.57 -1.76 -20.55
N GLU A 12 -3.12 -1.58 -21.76
CA GLU A 12 -3.45 -0.26 -22.29
C GLU A 12 -4.58 0.42 -21.50
N GLU A 13 -5.65 -0.31 -21.16
CA GLU A 13 -6.72 0.20 -20.29
C GLU A 13 -6.20 0.59 -18.91
N ARG A 14 -5.31 -0.22 -18.32
CA ARG A 14 -4.69 0.08 -17.02
C ARG A 14 -3.84 1.35 -17.08
N ILE A 15 -3.00 1.49 -18.10
CA ILE A 15 -2.15 2.68 -18.27
C ILE A 15 -3.02 3.93 -18.44
N LYS A 16 -4.09 3.84 -19.23
CA LYS A 16 -5.04 4.94 -19.41
C LYS A 16 -5.69 5.34 -18.09
N LYS A 17 -6.09 4.37 -17.26
CA LYS A 17 -6.62 4.65 -15.91
C LYS A 17 -5.58 5.37 -15.03
N TYR A 18 -4.31 4.98 -15.08
CA TYR A 18 -3.26 5.65 -14.31
C TYR A 18 -3.06 7.10 -14.76
N GLU A 19 -3.12 7.34 -16.07
CA GLU A 19 -3.02 8.69 -16.64
C GLU A 19 -4.23 9.55 -16.24
N GLU A 20 -5.44 9.00 -16.25
CA GLU A 20 -6.65 9.68 -15.77
C GLU A 20 -6.55 10.05 -14.28
N GLN A 21 -6.11 9.11 -13.44
CA GLN A 21 -5.88 9.35 -12.01
C GLN A 21 -4.84 10.45 -11.79
N ILE A 22 -3.69 10.39 -12.48
CA ILE A 22 -2.69 11.45 -12.32
C ILE A 22 -3.15 12.79 -12.86
N ASN A 23 -3.89 12.84 -13.95
CA ASN A 23 -4.41 14.10 -14.47
C ASN A 23 -5.39 14.75 -13.48
N TYR A 24 -6.25 13.95 -12.83
CA TYR A 24 -7.10 14.44 -11.74
C TYR A 24 -6.26 15.08 -10.62
N TRP A 25 -5.27 14.37 -10.11
CA TRP A 25 -4.46 14.87 -8.99
C TRP A 25 -3.52 16.01 -9.38
N LYS A 26 -3.00 16.00 -10.60
CA LYS A 26 -2.23 17.10 -11.15
C LYS A 26 -3.05 18.38 -11.15
N ASN A 27 -4.31 18.32 -11.61
CA ASN A 27 -5.20 19.47 -11.62
C ASN A 27 -5.63 19.88 -10.20
N LYS A 28 -5.91 18.91 -9.33
CA LYS A 28 -6.37 19.16 -7.96
C LYS A 28 -5.26 19.72 -7.05
N CYS A 29 -4.08 19.12 -7.07
CA CYS A 29 -2.97 19.46 -6.19
C CYS A 29 -1.96 20.43 -6.83
N GLY A 30 -2.07 20.70 -8.13
CA GLY A 30 -1.17 21.59 -8.85
C GLY A 30 0.22 21.00 -9.06
N PHE A 31 0.30 19.72 -9.44
CA PHE A 31 1.57 19.09 -9.76
C PHE A 31 2.15 19.64 -11.06
N THR A 32 3.47 19.75 -11.11
CA THR A 32 4.23 19.93 -12.34
C THR A 32 4.16 18.67 -13.20
N ASN A 33 4.48 18.80 -14.49
CA ASN A 33 4.58 17.64 -15.38
C ASN A 33 5.63 16.64 -14.87
N LYS A 34 6.75 17.12 -14.31
CA LYS A 34 7.81 16.26 -13.76
C LYS A 34 7.34 15.44 -12.56
N GLU A 35 6.60 16.05 -11.63
CA GLU A 35 6.01 15.36 -10.48
C GLU A 35 4.99 14.31 -10.92
N ALA A 36 4.11 14.67 -11.87
CA ALA A 36 3.12 13.76 -12.44
C ALA A 36 3.77 12.56 -13.16
N GLU A 37 4.80 12.82 -13.97
CA GLU A 37 5.58 11.77 -14.64
C GLU A 37 6.31 10.86 -13.65
N LYS A 38 6.88 11.40 -12.56
CA LYS A 38 7.51 10.59 -11.51
C LYS A 38 6.51 9.60 -10.92
N ILE A 39 5.31 10.06 -10.56
CA ILE A 39 4.28 9.19 -9.98
C ILE A 39 3.80 8.15 -11.00
N ILE A 40 3.56 8.52 -12.26
CA ILE A 40 3.16 7.58 -13.31
C ILE A 40 4.23 6.51 -13.55
N ASN A 41 5.50 6.90 -13.62
CA ASN A 41 6.60 5.98 -13.87
C ASN A 41 6.75 4.99 -12.71
N TYR A 42 6.67 5.48 -11.47
CA TYR A 42 6.68 4.63 -10.29
C TYR A 42 5.48 3.67 -10.26
N ALA A 43 4.27 4.18 -10.55
CA ALA A 43 3.05 3.39 -10.65
C ALA A 43 3.16 2.25 -11.67
N LYS A 44 3.75 2.52 -12.85
CA LYS A 44 4.01 1.52 -13.90
C LYS A 44 5.04 0.48 -13.46
N GLN A 45 6.12 0.90 -12.80
CA GLN A 45 7.19 0.00 -12.35
C GLN A 45 6.73 -0.93 -11.22
N LYS A 46 5.92 -0.43 -10.29
CA LYS A 46 5.53 -1.16 -9.07
C LYS A 46 4.14 -1.79 -9.15
N ASP A 47 3.41 -1.53 -10.24
CA ASP A 47 2.01 -1.92 -10.43
C ASP A 47 1.11 -1.44 -9.27
N ILE A 48 1.23 -0.15 -8.96
CA ILE A 48 0.47 0.52 -7.91
C ILE A 48 -0.30 1.67 -8.55
N GLU A 49 -1.59 1.79 -8.27
CA GLU A 49 -2.41 2.90 -8.76
C GLU A 49 -1.89 4.25 -8.21
N PRO A 50 -1.77 5.30 -9.06
CA PRO A 50 -1.40 6.64 -8.60
C PRO A 50 -2.21 7.17 -7.42
N ASP A 51 -3.52 6.90 -7.38
CA ASP A 51 -4.37 7.27 -6.23
C ASP A 51 -3.83 6.71 -4.91
N ARG A 52 -3.40 5.45 -4.92
CA ARG A 52 -2.86 4.78 -3.72
C ARG A 52 -1.52 5.36 -3.29
N ILE A 53 -0.69 5.79 -4.23
CA ILE A 53 0.57 6.47 -3.94
C ILE A 53 0.27 7.78 -3.21
N ILE A 54 -0.65 8.57 -3.76
CA ILE A 54 -1.03 9.88 -3.21
C ILE A 54 -1.72 9.74 -1.85
N GLU A 55 -2.63 8.79 -1.70
CA GLU A 55 -3.25 8.43 -0.41
C GLU A 55 -2.19 8.04 0.62
N THR A 56 -1.20 7.24 0.23
CA THR A 56 -0.13 6.79 1.13
C THR A 56 0.73 7.95 1.60
N ILE A 57 1.11 8.85 0.69
CA ILE A 57 1.85 10.07 1.04
C ILE A 57 1.00 10.94 1.97
N ALA A 58 -0.26 11.18 1.62
CA ALA A 58 -1.15 11.99 2.43
C ALA A 58 -1.36 11.39 3.82
N LEU A 59 -1.77 10.13 3.96
CA LEU A 59 -2.06 9.54 5.26
C LEU A 59 -0.87 9.58 6.24
N ASN A 60 0.36 9.57 5.72
CA ASN A 60 1.58 9.58 6.52
C ASN A 60 2.29 10.94 6.54
N ALA A 61 1.74 12.00 5.96
CA ALA A 61 2.41 13.30 6.01
C ALA A 61 2.13 14.07 7.31
N ILE A 62 3.13 14.81 7.80
CA ILE A 62 3.09 15.63 9.02
C ILE A 62 3.65 17.01 8.75
N ASN A 63 3.19 18.01 9.51
CA ASN A 63 3.70 19.36 9.44
C ASN A 63 4.64 19.60 10.63
N GLU A 64 5.95 19.60 10.38
CA GLU A 64 6.98 19.95 11.37
C GLU A 64 7.59 21.30 10.95
N ASP A 65 7.62 22.26 11.87
CA ASP A 65 8.22 23.59 11.66
C ASP A 65 7.70 24.35 10.42
N GLY A 66 6.43 24.12 10.05
CA GLY A 66 5.81 24.74 8.87
C GLY A 66 6.18 24.07 7.55
N LYS A 67 6.82 22.89 7.58
CA LYS A 67 7.15 22.08 6.39
C LYS A 67 6.48 20.71 6.49
N TRP A 68 5.84 20.30 5.40
CA TRP A 68 5.27 18.96 5.30
C TRP A 68 6.33 17.92 4.98
N GLY A 69 6.45 16.90 5.83
CA GLY A 69 7.30 15.71 5.67
C GLY A 69 6.53 14.41 5.88
N VAL A 70 7.21 13.27 5.95
CA VAL A 70 6.61 11.94 6.22
C VAL A 70 6.83 11.53 7.68
N LYS A 71 5.74 11.20 8.38
CA LYS A 71 5.68 10.83 9.80
C LYS A 71 6.47 9.59 10.16
N THR A 72 6.26 8.54 9.38
CA THR A 72 6.80 7.22 9.70
C THR A 72 8.10 7.03 8.95
N LYS A 73 9.16 6.67 9.67
CA LYS A 73 10.43 6.36 9.02
C LYS A 73 10.25 5.05 8.26
N VAL A 74 10.85 4.95 7.08
CA VAL A 74 10.92 3.71 6.29
C VAL A 74 11.35 2.52 7.16
N GLN A 75 12.27 2.78 8.10
CA GLN A 75 12.77 1.82 9.09
C GLN A 75 11.68 1.23 10.02
N ASP A 76 10.65 2.00 10.36
CA ASP A 76 9.57 1.50 11.23
C ASP A 76 8.74 0.43 10.49
N TYR A 77 8.51 0.64 9.19
CA TYR A 77 7.88 -0.37 8.34
C TYR A 77 8.78 -1.60 8.17
N ASP A 78 10.10 -1.44 8.00
CA ASP A 78 11.02 -2.58 7.94
C ASP A 78 10.99 -3.42 9.23
N ASN A 79 10.95 -2.77 10.39
CA ASN A 79 10.83 -3.46 11.68
C ASN A 79 9.51 -4.22 11.79
N ALA A 80 8.39 -3.59 11.42
CA ALA A 80 7.07 -4.23 11.41
C ALA A 80 7.00 -5.41 10.44
N ILE A 81 7.55 -5.27 9.23
CA ILE A 81 7.62 -6.33 8.22
C ILE A 81 8.45 -7.50 8.75
N LYS A 82 9.60 -7.23 9.39
CA LYS A 82 10.46 -8.27 9.97
C LYS A 82 9.75 -9.04 11.07
N ALA A 83 9.01 -8.35 11.96
CA ALA A 83 8.22 -9.01 13.00
C ALA A 83 7.13 -9.92 12.41
N MET A 84 6.37 -9.43 11.42
CA MET A 84 5.32 -10.21 10.76
C MET A 84 5.89 -11.40 9.96
N LYS A 85 7.06 -11.26 9.32
CA LYS A 85 7.74 -12.37 8.63
C LYS A 85 8.19 -13.46 9.61
N LYS A 86 8.69 -13.07 10.78
CA LYS A 86 9.05 -14.02 11.84
C LYS A 86 7.81 -14.79 12.33
N GLU A 87 6.71 -14.09 12.56
CA GLU A 87 5.44 -14.70 12.94
C GLU A 87 4.92 -15.68 11.85
N LEU A 88 5.05 -15.31 10.58
CA LEU A 88 4.72 -16.18 9.45
C LEU A 88 5.55 -17.48 9.44
N GLU A 89 6.83 -17.41 9.80
CA GLU A 89 7.69 -18.59 9.92
C GLU A 89 7.30 -19.48 11.10
N GLU A 90 6.87 -18.90 12.22
CA GLU A 90 6.41 -19.63 13.40
C GLU A 90 5.11 -20.39 13.10
N ILE A 91 4.16 -19.79 12.37
CA ILE A 91 2.93 -20.43 11.90
C ILE A 91 3.26 -21.64 11.02
N LYS A 92 4.21 -21.50 10.07
CA LYS A 92 4.63 -22.60 9.19
C LYS A 92 5.30 -23.76 9.91
N LYS A 93 5.97 -23.50 11.05
CA LYS A 93 6.63 -24.52 11.88
C LYS A 93 5.65 -25.27 12.79
N THR A 94 4.42 -24.78 12.95
CA THR A 94 3.42 -25.41 13.80
C THR A 94 2.71 -26.52 13.01
N PRO A 95 2.81 -27.81 13.39
CA PRO A 95 2.18 -28.90 12.64
C PRO A 95 0.65 -28.76 12.67
N LYS A 96 0.03 -28.83 11.49
CA LYS A 96 -1.44 -28.80 11.28
C LYS A 96 -2.20 -29.97 11.93
N ASP A 97 -1.52 -30.90 12.61
CA ASP A 97 -2.08 -32.15 13.16
C ASP A 97 -1.98 -32.28 14.69
N LYS A 98 -2.59 -31.33 15.42
CA LYS A 98 -3.16 -31.67 16.73
C LYS A 98 -4.67 -31.50 16.66
N LYS A 99 -5.35 -32.53 16.13
CA LYS A 99 -6.82 -32.66 16.23
C LYS A 99 -7.24 -32.59 17.71
N PRO A 100 -8.13 -31.67 18.11
CA PRO A 100 -8.64 -31.66 19.47
C PRO A 100 -9.77 -32.70 19.65
N LYS A 101 -9.72 -33.49 20.74
CA LYS A 101 -10.73 -34.51 21.08
C LYS A 101 -11.99 -33.97 21.82
N SER A 102 -12.22 -32.66 21.85
CA SER A 102 -13.26 -32.05 22.71
C SER A 102 -14.45 -31.48 21.92
N LYS A 103 -15.68 -31.74 22.40
CA LYS A 103 -16.95 -31.22 21.86
C LYS A 103 -16.99 -29.67 21.78
N PHE A 104 -16.21 -28.98 22.59
CA PHE A 104 -16.07 -27.52 22.54
C PHE A 104 -15.40 -27.05 21.24
N VAL A 105 -14.47 -27.82 20.69
CA VAL A 105 -13.77 -27.48 19.44
C VAL A 105 -14.68 -27.63 18.23
N GLN A 106 -15.59 -28.61 18.21
CA GLN A 106 -16.58 -28.74 17.13
C GLN A 106 -17.57 -27.55 17.10
N PHE A 107 -17.84 -26.93 18.26
CA PHE A 107 -18.66 -25.74 18.34
C PHE A 107 -17.92 -24.49 17.83
N VAL A 108 -16.62 -24.36 18.15
CA VAL A 108 -15.75 -23.31 17.63
C VAL A 108 -15.52 -23.44 16.12
N GLU A 109 -15.35 -24.66 15.60
CA GLU A 109 -15.27 -24.94 14.16
C GLU A 109 -16.54 -24.53 13.39
N LYS A 110 -17.69 -24.55 14.06
CA LYS A 110 -18.97 -24.10 13.49
C LYS A 110 -19.05 -22.56 13.40
N LEU A 111 -18.42 -21.85 14.34
CA LEU A 111 -18.28 -20.39 14.31
C LEU A 111 -17.17 -19.94 13.34
N GLU A 112 -16.06 -20.68 13.26
CA GLU A 112 -14.97 -20.50 12.29
C GLU A 112 -15.42 -20.72 10.83
N LYS A 113 -16.54 -21.40 10.57
CA LYS A 113 -17.12 -21.52 9.22
C LYS A 113 -17.93 -20.29 8.81
N ILE A 114 -18.34 -19.45 9.75
CA ILE A 114 -19.15 -18.24 9.50
C ILE A 114 -18.24 -17.03 9.26
N VAL A 115 -17.12 -16.94 9.97
CA VAL A 115 -16.03 -16.03 9.63
C VAL A 115 -15.24 -16.67 8.49
N GLN A 116 -15.52 -16.27 7.24
CA GLN A 116 -14.77 -16.76 6.07
C GLN A 116 -13.27 -16.79 6.38
N LYS A 117 -12.72 -18.00 6.52
CA LYS A 117 -11.29 -18.28 6.72
C LYS A 117 -10.53 -17.77 5.50
N GLU A 118 -10.18 -16.49 5.48
CA GLU A 118 -8.79 -16.23 5.12
C GLU A 118 -7.95 -16.98 6.14
N ASP A 119 -7.19 -17.97 5.66
CA ASP A 119 -6.12 -18.57 6.43
C ASP A 119 -5.34 -17.42 7.08
N TYR A 120 -5.14 -17.45 8.40
CA TYR A 120 -4.40 -16.42 9.11
C TYR A 120 -3.05 -16.14 8.42
N GLU A 121 -2.45 -17.19 7.84
CA GLU A 121 -1.26 -17.10 6.99
C GLU A 121 -1.47 -16.19 5.76
N THR A 122 -2.61 -16.30 5.09
CA THR A 122 -2.99 -15.48 3.92
C THR A 122 -3.25 -14.03 4.31
N ALA A 123 -3.98 -13.78 5.40
CA ALA A 123 -4.21 -12.44 5.92
C ALA A 123 -2.88 -11.75 6.31
N LEU A 124 -1.99 -12.48 6.98
CA LEU A 124 -0.67 -11.97 7.37
C LEU A 124 0.23 -11.69 6.15
N LYS A 125 0.23 -12.57 5.14
CA LYS A 125 0.93 -12.32 3.86
C LYS A 125 0.43 -11.06 3.15
N ARG A 126 -0.89 -10.86 3.11
CA ARG A 126 -1.48 -9.63 2.53
C ARG A 126 -1.06 -8.39 3.30
N LYS A 127 -1.04 -8.46 4.62
CA LYS A 127 -0.60 -7.35 5.48
C LYS A 127 0.89 -7.03 5.29
N ILE A 128 1.75 -8.05 5.18
CA ILE A 128 3.18 -7.86 4.87
C ILE A 128 3.35 -7.14 3.53
N ASN A 129 2.68 -7.61 2.48
CA ASN A 129 2.75 -7.00 1.14
C ASN A 129 2.25 -5.54 1.18
N TRP A 130 1.18 -5.26 1.92
CA TRP A 130 0.69 -3.90 2.10
C TRP A 130 1.71 -2.99 2.79
N TYR A 131 2.38 -3.45 3.85
CA TYR A 131 3.42 -2.70 4.54
C TYR A 131 4.66 -2.50 3.66
N GLU A 132 5.05 -3.51 2.88
CA GLU A 132 6.15 -3.40 1.91
C GLU A 132 5.85 -2.33 0.85
N ARG A 133 4.61 -2.27 0.35
CA ARG A 133 4.17 -1.23 -0.59
C ARG A 133 4.21 0.17 0.02
N ILE A 134 3.70 0.33 1.25
CA ILE A 134 3.75 1.62 1.93
C ILE A 134 5.20 2.06 2.12
N ARG A 135 6.04 1.17 2.64
CA ARG A 135 7.48 1.44 2.81
C ARG A 135 8.12 1.90 1.51
N ASP A 136 7.91 1.16 0.43
CA ASP A 136 8.52 1.47 -0.88
C ASP A 136 8.05 2.83 -1.41
N VAL A 137 6.77 3.18 -1.22
CA VAL A 137 6.24 4.50 -1.62
C VAL A 137 6.88 5.59 -0.77
N LEU A 138 6.91 5.44 0.55
CA LEU A 138 7.48 6.46 1.43
C LEU A 138 8.97 6.64 1.17
N ASN A 139 9.72 5.56 0.89
CA ASN A 139 11.14 5.64 0.57
C ASN A 139 11.43 6.39 -0.74
N GLU A 140 10.54 6.30 -1.73
CA GLU A 140 10.70 6.98 -3.02
C GLU A 140 10.39 8.48 -2.93
N PHE A 141 9.39 8.85 -2.13
CA PHE A 141 8.81 10.21 -2.11
C PHE A 141 9.13 11.01 -0.85
N SER A 142 9.79 10.44 0.18
CA SER A 142 10.04 11.13 1.46
C SER A 142 10.86 12.41 1.34
N ASN A 143 11.68 12.53 0.28
CA ASN A 143 12.54 13.69 0.05
C ASN A 143 11.86 14.77 -0.81
N ASP A 144 10.67 14.51 -1.36
CA ASP A 144 9.96 15.45 -2.23
C ASP A 144 9.04 16.38 -1.41
N TYR A 145 9.61 17.17 -0.51
CA TYR A 145 8.84 18.04 0.42
C TYR A 145 7.81 18.93 -0.28
N GLU A 146 8.11 19.46 -1.45
CA GLU A 146 7.18 20.30 -2.22
C GLU A 146 5.97 19.50 -2.73
N LEU A 147 6.20 18.28 -3.21
CA LEU A 147 5.14 17.37 -3.66
C LEU A 147 4.27 16.94 -2.47
N ILE A 148 4.91 16.57 -1.36
CA ILE A 148 4.21 16.20 -0.12
C ILE A 148 3.33 17.36 0.36
N ASN A 149 3.86 18.59 0.35
CA ASN A 149 3.12 19.79 0.71
C ASN A 149 1.87 19.97 -0.17
N LYS A 150 2.03 19.95 -1.50
CA LYS A 150 0.92 20.07 -2.45
C LYS A 150 -0.15 19.00 -2.23
N ILE A 151 0.27 17.75 -2.03
CA ILE A 151 -0.64 16.64 -1.72
C ILE A 151 -1.39 16.94 -0.43
N LYS A 152 -0.70 17.38 0.62
CA LYS A 152 -1.32 17.57 1.92
C LYS A 152 -2.34 18.69 1.96
N GLU A 153 -1.97 19.85 1.48
CA GLU A 153 -2.82 21.04 1.53
C GLU A 153 -4.06 20.92 0.64
N LYS A 154 -3.96 20.20 -0.49
CA LYS A 154 -4.98 20.23 -1.55
C LYS A 154 -5.71 18.91 -1.78
N SER A 155 -5.24 17.79 -1.22
CA SER A 155 -5.89 16.51 -1.46
C SER A 155 -7.24 16.37 -0.77
N GLY A 156 -7.43 17.06 0.36
CA GLY A 156 -8.58 16.87 1.26
C GLY A 156 -8.52 15.56 2.05
N ILE A 157 -7.40 14.82 1.98
CA ILE A 157 -7.20 13.58 2.72
C ILE A 157 -6.66 13.91 4.11
N LYS A 158 -7.49 13.65 5.12
CA LYS A 158 -7.10 13.75 6.53
C LYS A 158 -5.92 12.81 6.83
N THR A 159 -4.93 13.31 7.55
CA THR A 159 -3.87 12.48 8.15
C THR A 159 -4.46 11.45 9.11
N LYS A 160 -3.66 10.43 9.46
CA LYS A 160 -4.02 9.51 10.54
C LYS A 160 -4.28 10.24 11.87
N ASP A 161 -3.59 11.35 12.14
CA ASP A 161 -3.76 12.10 13.38
C ASP A 161 -5.06 12.90 13.41
N GLU A 162 -5.50 13.43 12.26
CA GLU A 162 -6.79 14.13 12.13
C GLU A 162 -8.00 13.18 12.11
N MET A 163 -7.77 11.87 12.02
CA MET A 163 -8.81 10.84 12.08
C MET A 163 -8.99 10.24 13.47
N MET A 164 -8.06 10.47 14.39
CA MET A 164 -8.12 10.03 15.81
C MET A 164 -8.80 11.09 16.67
#